data_AF-A0A1T2CGQ8-F1
#
_entry.id   AF-A0A1T2CGQ8-F1
#
_cell.length_a   1.000
_cell.length_b   1.000
_cell.length_c   1.000
_cell.angle_alpha   90.00
_cell.angle_beta   90.00
_cell.angle_gamma   90.00
#
_symmetry.space_group_name_H-M   'P 1'
#
loop_
_entity.id
_entity.type
_entity.pdbx_description
1 polymer ?
#
loop_
_entity_poly.entity_id
_entity_poly.type
_entity_poly.pdbx_seq_one_letter_code
_entity_poly.pdbx_strand_id
1 'polypeptide(L)'
;MRTPLLPWFILWVTIPIIIFFLFILPAHASDGQFYQRGQEGWFWYQVIPEPAEAEKFIKPEFGSVEPSQDELKPFSAAWFREHMQSFMDKAIDEPTNENVRAYLYLQRVMMDKGSLFADVSQQVVMGDPVLDEISRRPLATYAANRMDREAGAQRDVALGEVAKRAGLFFFYRSDCPYCHAQAPIIEFMALNYGFEVFAIAVDGLPLPGGEFPHYKVDSGQAHSLSVTTVPAVFLVDPPNVITPIGQGAMSLDEL
;
A
#
# COMPACT_ATOMS: atom_id res chain seq x y z
N MET A 1 -48.98 -66.06 -0.90
CA MET A 1 -49.09 -64.86 -0.04
C MET A 1 -47.69 -64.40 0.29
N ARG A 2 -47.30 -63.19 -0.14
CA ARG A 2 -45.96 -62.61 0.04
C ARG A 2 -45.96 -61.73 1.29
N THR A 3 -44.98 -61.90 2.17
CA THR A 3 -44.58 -60.91 3.18
C THR A 3 -43.13 -60.51 2.91
N PRO A 4 -42.80 -59.21 2.79
CA PRO A 4 -41.45 -58.77 2.46
C PRO A 4 -40.60 -58.60 3.72
N LEU A 5 -39.43 -59.23 3.73
CA LEU A 5 -38.33 -58.94 4.65
C LEU A 5 -37.61 -57.69 4.12
N LEU A 6 -37.88 -56.53 4.71
CA LEU A 6 -37.05 -55.33 4.51
C LEU A 6 -35.86 -55.35 5.48
N PRO A 7 -34.68 -54.83 5.08
CA PRO A 7 -33.42 -55.27 5.64
C PRO A 7 -32.95 -54.38 6.78
N TRP A 8 -32.69 -55.00 7.93
CA TRP A 8 -31.98 -54.40 9.09
C TRP A 8 -30.57 -53.89 8.73
N PHE A 9 -30.05 -54.23 7.54
CA PHE A 9 -28.74 -53.81 7.04
C PHE A 9 -28.60 -52.32 6.75
N ILE A 10 -29.68 -51.58 6.47
CA ILE A 10 -29.58 -50.16 6.07
C ILE A 10 -29.30 -49.24 7.27
N LEU A 11 -29.74 -49.61 8.47
CA LEU A 11 -29.57 -48.78 9.68
C LEU A 11 -28.16 -48.87 10.29
N TRP A 12 -27.38 -49.93 10.03
CA TRP A 12 -26.03 -50.08 10.58
C TRP A 12 -24.92 -49.48 9.69
N VAL A 13 -25.19 -49.25 8.40
CA VAL A 13 -24.22 -48.64 7.47
C VAL A 13 -24.37 -47.11 7.41
N THR A 14 -25.56 -46.58 7.67
CA THR A 14 -25.83 -45.13 7.53
C THR A 14 -25.44 -44.30 8.76
N ILE A 15 -25.49 -44.87 9.97
CA ILE A 15 -25.14 -44.18 11.22
C ILE A 15 -23.65 -43.82 11.34
N PRO A 16 -22.67 -44.68 10.98
CA PRO A 16 -21.25 -44.28 11.04
C PRO A 16 -20.85 -43.32 9.91
N ILE A 17 -21.55 -43.34 8.76
CA ILE A 17 -21.29 -42.41 7.65
C ILE A 17 -21.75 -40.99 7.99
N ILE A 18 -22.87 -40.83 8.69
CA ILE A 18 -23.37 -39.52 9.12
C ILE A 18 -22.51 -38.94 10.27
N ILE A 19 -21.96 -39.77 11.16
CA ILE A 19 -21.08 -39.32 12.25
C ILE A 19 -19.67 -38.99 11.74
N PHE A 20 -19.17 -39.66 10.69
CA PHE A 20 -17.88 -39.31 10.07
C PHE A 20 -17.96 -38.05 9.20
N PHE A 21 -19.14 -37.70 8.66
CA PHE A 21 -19.34 -36.46 7.90
C PHE A 21 -19.56 -35.22 8.79
N LEU A 22 -19.80 -35.38 10.09
CA LEU A 22 -20.08 -34.27 11.01
C LEU A 22 -18.85 -33.74 11.76
N PHE A 23 -17.66 -34.33 11.55
CA PHE A 23 -16.43 -33.99 12.29
C PHE A 23 -15.25 -33.50 11.44
N ILE A 24 -15.48 -33.13 10.17
CA ILE A 24 -14.48 -32.44 9.34
C ILE A 24 -15.09 -31.12 8.85
N LEU A 25 -15.34 -30.21 9.78
CA LEU A 25 -15.37 -28.78 9.47
C LEU A 25 -13.94 -28.27 9.62
N PRO A 26 -13.23 -27.91 8.53
CA PRO A 26 -12.06 -27.07 8.70
C PRO A 26 -12.58 -25.74 9.26
N ALA A 27 -12.07 -25.35 10.42
CA ALA A 27 -12.14 -23.96 10.83
C ALA A 27 -11.33 -23.16 9.81
N HIS A 28 -11.98 -22.73 8.73
CA HIS A 28 -11.44 -21.72 7.85
C HIS A 28 -11.49 -20.40 8.61
N ALA A 29 -10.40 -20.10 9.33
CA ALA A 29 -10.00 -18.73 9.57
C ALA A 29 -9.74 -18.11 8.18
N SER A 30 -10.68 -17.30 7.71
CA SER A 30 -10.54 -16.58 6.45
C SER A 30 -9.62 -15.38 6.65
N ASP A 31 -8.31 -15.60 6.63
CA ASP A 31 -7.39 -14.56 6.17
C ASP A 31 -7.46 -14.58 4.64
N GLY A 32 -8.30 -13.69 4.09
CA GLY A 32 -8.52 -13.58 2.65
C GLY A 32 -7.21 -13.35 1.91
N GLN A 33 -6.91 -14.23 0.95
CA GLN A 33 -5.78 -14.12 0.03
C GLN A 33 -5.76 -12.73 -0.62
N PHE A 34 -4.59 -12.09 -0.66
CA PHE A 34 -4.36 -10.76 -1.22
C PHE A 34 -5.02 -10.53 -2.61
N TYR A 35 -5.09 -11.56 -3.45
CA TYR A 35 -5.71 -11.49 -4.79
C TYR A 35 -7.24 -11.47 -4.79
N GLN A 36 -7.91 -11.82 -3.69
CA GLN A 36 -9.36 -11.66 -3.52
C GLN A 36 -9.74 -10.24 -3.08
N ARG A 37 -8.75 -9.40 -2.73
CA ARG A 37 -8.91 -8.04 -2.24
C ARG A 37 -8.83 -6.97 -3.34
N GLY A 38 -9.16 -7.35 -4.58
CA GLY A 38 -9.11 -6.45 -5.75
C GLY A 38 -10.05 -5.24 -5.72
N GLN A 39 -10.95 -5.16 -4.71
CA GLN A 39 -11.82 -3.99 -4.47
C GLN A 39 -11.33 -3.10 -3.32
N GLU A 40 -10.20 -3.41 -2.68
CA GLU A 40 -9.59 -2.58 -1.63
C GLU A 40 -8.73 -1.48 -2.25
N GLY A 41 -9.37 -0.55 -2.95
CA GLY A 41 -8.74 0.68 -3.44
C GLY A 41 -8.75 1.81 -2.41
N TRP A 42 -7.95 2.85 -2.65
CA TRP A 42 -7.90 4.11 -1.89
C TRP A 42 -9.26 4.85 -1.75
N PHE A 43 -10.29 4.44 -2.50
CA PHE A 43 -11.62 5.05 -2.51
C PHE A 43 -12.65 4.34 -1.60
N TRP A 44 -12.29 3.22 -0.96
CA TRP A 44 -13.22 2.45 -0.15
C TRP A 44 -12.78 2.41 1.31
N TYR A 45 -13.72 2.65 2.22
CA TYR A 45 -13.46 2.58 3.65
C TYR A 45 -13.17 1.13 4.04
N GLN A 46 -11.93 0.87 4.45
CA GLN A 46 -11.61 -0.34 5.19
C GLN A 46 -12.23 -0.19 6.59
N VAL A 47 -13.06 -1.15 6.98
CA VAL A 47 -13.47 -1.28 8.38
C VAL A 47 -12.24 -1.79 9.12
N ILE A 48 -11.42 -0.86 9.60
CA ILE A 48 -10.27 -1.16 10.45
C ILE A 48 -10.88 -1.83 11.70
N PRO A 49 -10.54 -3.10 12.00
CA PRO A 49 -11.00 -3.72 13.24
C PRO A 49 -10.53 -2.85 14.39
N GLU A 50 -11.45 -2.53 15.31
CA GLU A 50 -11.15 -1.67 16.45
C GLU A 50 -9.90 -2.20 17.15
N PRO A 51 -8.84 -1.38 17.30
CA PRO A 51 -7.60 -1.84 17.90
C PRO A 51 -7.90 -2.38 19.29
N ALA A 52 -7.40 -3.58 19.58
CA ALA A 52 -7.38 -4.12 20.93
C ALA A 52 -6.83 -3.04 21.87
N GLU A 53 -7.55 -2.85 22.99
CA GLU A 53 -7.33 -1.80 23.99
C GLU A 53 -5.86 -1.40 24.10
N ALA A 54 -5.55 -0.20 23.61
CA ALA A 54 -4.21 0.35 23.64
C ALA A 54 -3.70 0.35 25.09
N GLU A 55 -2.52 -0.22 25.30
CA GLU A 55 -1.73 0.05 26.50
C GLU A 55 -1.65 1.57 26.68
N LYS A 56 -1.96 2.01 27.91
CA LYS A 56 -2.16 3.42 28.26
C LYS A 56 -0.95 4.25 27.85
N PHE A 57 -1.06 4.93 26.72
CA PHE A 57 -0.20 6.06 26.39
C PHE A 57 -0.30 7.05 27.55
N ILE A 58 0.83 7.34 28.18
CA ILE A 58 0.94 8.47 29.11
C ILE A 58 0.71 9.71 28.26
N LYS A 59 -0.52 10.21 28.30
CA LYS A 59 -0.92 11.46 27.68
C LYS A 59 -0.05 12.55 28.32
N PRO A 60 0.72 13.34 27.54
CA PRO A 60 1.35 14.53 28.09
C PRO A 60 0.23 15.38 28.70
N GLU A 61 0.40 15.80 29.96
CA GLU A 61 -0.52 16.70 30.64
C GLU A 61 -0.48 18.05 29.91
N PHE A 62 -1.27 18.16 28.85
CA PHE A 62 -1.79 19.43 28.40
C PHE A 62 -2.67 19.93 29.54
N GLY A 63 -2.25 21.03 30.16
CA GLY A 63 -3.03 21.70 31.19
C GLY A 63 -4.48 21.79 30.73
N SER A 64 -5.38 21.21 31.53
CA SER A 64 -6.80 21.34 31.34
C SER A 64 -7.13 22.82 31.47
N VAL A 65 -7.23 23.50 30.33
CA VAL A 65 -7.99 24.75 30.27
C VAL A 65 -9.43 24.31 30.49
N GLU A 66 -9.84 24.40 31.75
CA GLU A 66 -11.22 24.29 32.18
C GLU A 66 -12.08 25.15 31.23
N PRO A 67 -13.19 24.64 30.67
CA PRO A 67 -14.02 25.42 29.78
C PRO A 67 -14.62 26.56 30.61
N SER A 68 -13.96 27.71 30.60
CA SER A 68 -14.58 28.94 31.07
C SER A 68 -15.86 29.09 30.28
N GLN A 69 -16.99 29.17 30.97
CA GLN A 69 -18.28 29.57 30.41
C GLN A 69 -18.22 31.06 30.01
N ASP A 70 -17.21 31.42 29.23
CA ASP A 70 -17.16 32.68 28.53
C ASP A 70 -18.22 32.59 27.43
N GLU A 71 -19.20 33.49 27.51
CA GLU A 71 -20.16 33.73 26.45
C GLU A 71 -19.46 33.66 25.09
N LEU A 72 -19.91 32.75 24.22
CA LEU A 72 -19.28 32.56 22.92
C LEU A 72 -19.28 33.88 22.17
N LYS A 73 -18.09 34.48 22.03
CA LYS A 73 -17.92 35.72 21.29
C LYS A 73 -18.58 35.55 19.91
N PRO A 74 -19.55 36.41 19.56
CA PRO A 74 -20.23 36.32 18.28
C PRO A 74 -19.23 36.26 17.12
N PHE A 75 -19.49 35.42 16.13
CA PHE A 75 -18.63 35.20 14.95
C PHE A 75 -17.21 34.70 15.26
N SER A 76 -16.96 34.13 16.44
CA SER A 76 -15.76 33.33 16.70
C SER A 76 -15.84 31.96 16.00
N ALA A 77 -14.69 31.29 15.83
CA ALA A 77 -14.67 29.94 15.24
C ALA A 77 -15.51 28.94 16.06
N ALA A 78 -15.51 29.07 17.40
CA ALA A 78 -16.35 28.27 18.28
C ALA A 78 -17.84 28.58 18.08
N TRP A 79 -18.20 29.86 17.98
CA TRP A 79 -19.58 30.29 17.71
C TRP A 79 -20.10 29.72 16.38
N PHE A 80 -19.29 29.79 15.30
CA PHE A 80 -19.66 29.21 14.00
C PHE A 80 -19.88 27.69 14.08
N ARG A 81 -19.01 26.94 14.78
CA ARG A 81 -19.18 25.48 14.93
C ARG A 81 -20.51 25.10 15.59
N GLU A 82 -20.95 25.89 16.55
CA GLU A 82 -22.19 25.60 17.29
C GLU A 82 -23.45 26.08 16.55
N HIS A 83 -23.39 27.24 15.89
CA HIS A 83 -24.61 27.90 15.39
C HIS A 83 -24.84 27.74 13.89
N MET A 84 -23.79 27.52 13.08
CA MET A 84 -23.89 27.54 11.62
C MET A 84 -24.88 26.50 11.08
N GLN A 85 -24.91 25.30 11.67
CA GLN A 85 -25.83 24.24 11.26
C GLN A 85 -27.29 24.66 11.44
N SER A 86 -27.63 25.30 12.56
CA SER A 86 -29.01 25.75 12.81
C SER A 86 -29.49 26.78 11.79
N PHE A 87 -28.61 27.70 11.36
CA PHE A 87 -28.94 28.65 10.30
C PHE A 87 -29.08 27.98 8.93
N MET A 88 -28.28 26.94 8.67
CA MET A 88 -28.40 26.14 7.45
C MET A 88 -29.73 25.38 7.41
N ASP A 89 -30.08 24.68 8.50
CA ASP A 89 -31.31 23.90 8.61
C ASP A 89 -32.54 24.80 8.43
N LYS A 90 -32.57 25.97 9.08
CA LYS A 90 -33.64 26.97 8.89
C LYS A 90 -33.73 27.49 7.47
N ALA A 91 -32.61 27.68 6.77
CA ALA A 91 -32.61 28.12 5.38
C ALA A 91 -33.12 27.04 4.41
N ILE A 92 -32.94 25.76 4.75
CA ILE A 92 -33.37 24.60 3.95
C ILE A 92 -34.84 24.28 4.21
N ASP A 93 -35.22 24.12 5.48
CA ASP A 93 -36.56 23.72 5.90
C ASP A 93 -37.58 24.84 5.67
N GLU A 94 -37.16 26.10 5.84
CA GLU A 94 -37.98 27.30 5.65
C GLU A 94 -37.29 28.31 4.71
N PRO A 95 -37.36 28.12 3.38
CA PRO A 95 -36.62 28.91 2.40
C PRO A 95 -37.24 30.30 2.17
N THR A 96 -37.26 31.13 3.21
CA THR A 96 -37.64 32.55 3.14
C THR A 96 -36.44 33.41 2.72
N ASN A 97 -36.70 34.57 2.13
CA ASN A 97 -35.63 35.52 1.77
C ASN A 97 -34.77 35.92 2.99
N GLU A 98 -35.33 35.95 4.19
CA GLU A 98 -34.63 36.31 5.42
C GLU A 98 -33.71 35.18 5.88
N ASN A 99 -34.22 33.94 5.97
CA ASN A 99 -33.46 32.79 6.44
C ASN A 99 -32.27 32.47 5.51
N VAL A 100 -32.51 32.50 4.20
CA VAL A 100 -31.46 32.26 3.20
C VAL A 100 -30.40 33.37 3.25
N ARG A 101 -30.81 34.64 3.37
CA ARG A 101 -29.84 35.76 3.51
C ARG A 101 -29.04 35.65 4.79
N ALA A 102 -29.67 35.31 5.91
CA ALA A 102 -28.99 35.15 7.20
C ALA A 102 -27.87 34.10 7.10
N TYR A 103 -28.18 32.92 6.54
CA TYR A 103 -27.19 31.88 6.31
C TYR A 103 -26.06 32.35 5.36
N LEU A 104 -26.40 32.97 4.22
CA LEU A 104 -25.42 33.43 3.25
C LEU A 104 -24.48 34.51 3.81
N TYR A 105 -24.98 35.42 4.66
CA TYR A 105 -24.13 36.38 5.36
C TYR A 105 -23.17 35.71 6.33
N LEU A 106 -23.63 34.72 7.09
CA LEU A 106 -22.77 33.94 7.99
C LEU A 106 -21.70 33.16 7.22
N GLN A 107 -22.08 32.51 6.12
CA GLN A 107 -21.14 31.83 5.22
C GLN A 107 -20.08 32.82 4.67
N ARG A 108 -20.49 34.03 4.29
CA ARG A 108 -19.57 35.06 3.81
C ARG A 108 -18.54 35.44 4.88
N VAL A 109 -18.98 35.69 6.11
CA VAL A 109 -18.08 36.02 7.23
C VAL A 109 -17.11 34.88 7.52
N MET A 110 -17.57 33.62 7.45
CA MET A 110 -16.71 32.46 7.63
C MET A 110 -15.65 32.34 6.52
N MET A 111 -16.03 32.63 5.26
CA MET A 111 -15.10 32.67 4.13
C MET A 111 -14.07 33.81 4.25
N ASP A 112 -14.50 35.00 4.68
CA ASP A 112 -13.59 36.14 4.89
C ASP A 112 -12.57 35.81 6.01
N LYS A 113 -13.01 35.13 7.08
CA LYS A 113 -12.11 34.63 8.14
C LYS A 113 -11.15 33.55 7.65
N GLY A 114 -11.64 32.63 6.83
CA GLY A 114 -10.82 31.60 6.20
C GLY A 114 -9.75 32.20 5.29
N SER A 115 -10.09 33.25 4.53
CA SER A 115 -9.16 33.98 3.67
C SER A 115 -8.08 34.66 4.50
N LEU A 116 -8.45 35.39 5.56
CA LEU A 116 -7.48 36.01 6.47
C LEU A 116 -6.54 34.97 7.11
N PHE A 117 -7.08 33.83 7.55
CA PHE A 117 -6.27 32.75 8.10
C PHE A 117 -5.27 32.21 7.07
N ALA A 118 -5.71 32.00 5.82
CA ALA A 118 -4.84 31.55 4.75
C ALA A 118 -3.70 32.54 4.48
N ASP A 119 -4.01 33.85 4.40
CA ASP A 119 -3.02 34.91 4.17
C ASP A 119 -1.97 34.93 5.29
N VAL A 120 -2.41 34.91 6.55
CA VAL A 120 -1.50 34.91 7.71
C VAL A 120 -0.70 33.62 7.77
N SER A 121 -1.31 32.47 7.46
CA SER A 121 -0.61 31.18 7.44
C SER A 121 0.51 31.18 6.39
N GLN A 122 0.26 31.72 5.20
CA GLN A 122 1.30 31.87 4.17
C GLN A 122 2.45 32.74 4.66
N GLN A 123 2.17 33.87 5.31
CA GLN A 123 3.21 34.74 5.87
C GLN A 123 4.05 34.03 6.94
N VAL A 124 3.41 33.28 7.84
CA VAL A 124 4.08 32.50 8.89
C VAL A 124 4.98 31.42 8.26
N VAL A 125 4.46 30.67 7.29
CA VAL A 125 5.22 29.62 6.59
C VAL A 125 6.44 30.20 5.87
N MET A 126 6.31 31.35 5.20
CA MET A 126 7.45 32.01 4.53
C MET A 126 8.52 32.55 5.50
N GLY A 127 8.13 32.88 6.73
CA GLY A 127 9.03 33.46 7.74
C GLY A 127 9.74 32.43 8.63
N ASP A 128 9.24 31.20 8.66
CA ASP A 128 9.77 30.12 9.49
C ASP A 128 10.38 29.02 8.60
N PRO A 129 11.72 28.89 8.56
CA PRO A 129 12.40 27.86 7.76
C PRO A 129 12.00 26.42 8.09
N VAL A 130 11.48 26.16 9.30
CA VAL A 130 11.01 24.82 9.71
C VAL A 130 9.65 24.51 9.10
N LEU A 131 8.83 25.54 8.86
CA LEU A 131 7.50 25.40 8.24
C LEU A 131 7.56 25.53 6.71
N ASP A 132 8.61 26.15 6.16
CA ASP A 132 8.79 26.32 4.72
C ASP A 132 9.23 25.03 4.01
N GLU A 133 8.33 24.46 3.19
CA GLU A 133 8.64 23.27 2.38
C GLU A 133 9.74 23.54 1.35
N ILE A 134 9.98 24.78 0.90
CA ILE A 134 11.07 25.10 -0.03
C ILE A 134 12.43 24.72 0.57
N SER A 135 12.59 24.86 1.90
CA SER A 135 13.81 24.46 2.62
C SER A 135 14.03 22.94 2.58
N ARG A 136 12.96 22.15 2.50
CA ARG A 136 13.02 20.69 2.43
C ARG A 136 13.12 20.18 0.99
N ARG A 137 12.31 20.72 0.07
CA ARG A 137 12.28 20.39 -1.35
C ARG A 137 12.14 21.66 -2.19
N PRO A 138 13.17 22.05 -2.97
CA PRO A 138 13.11 23.25 -3.78
C PRO A 138 12.00 23.21 -4.83
N LEU A 139 11.24 24.31 -4.97
CA LEU A 139 10.20 24.43 -6.00
C LEU A 139 10.75 24.81 -7.38
N ALA A 140 11.89 25.50 -7.44
CA ALA A 140 12.49 25.90 -8.71
C ALA A 140 12.96 24.65 -9.48
N THR A 141 12.49 24.50 -10.72
CA THR A 141 12.72 23.29 -11.55
C THR A 141 14.19 22.92 -11.66
N TYR A 142 15.10 23.90 -11.81
CA TYR A 142 16.52 23.62 -11.89
C TYR A 142 17.07 23.03 -10.57
N ALA A 143 16.61 23.53 -9.43
CA ALA A 143 17.06 23.09 -8.12
C ALA A 143 16.46 21.72 -7.75
N ALA A 144 15.18 21.51 -8.02
CA ALA A 144 14.51 20.21 -7.88
C ALA A 144 15.23 19.13 -8.71
N ASN A 145 15.47 19.40 -10.00
CA ASN A 145 16.17 18.47 -10.89
C ASN A 145 17.61 18.20 -10.43
N ARG A 146 18.28 19.19 -9.84
CA ARG A 146 19.63 19.00 -9.27
C ARG A 146 19.60 18.13 -8.02
N MET A 147 18.62 18.32 -7.14
CA MET A 147 18.41 17.48 -5.96
C MET A 147 18.09 16.02 -6.35
N ASP A 148 17.18 15.82 -7.32
CA ASP A 148 16.83 14.48 -7.80
C ASP A 148 18.03 13.78 -8.47
N ARG A 149 18.87 14.52 -9.21
CA ARG A 149 20.13 13.98 -9.78
C ARG A 149 21.14 13.59 -8.71
N GLU A 150 21.30 14.41 -7.67
CA GLU A 150 22.19 14.07 -6.56
C GLU A 150 21.66 12.84 -5.82
N ALA A 151 20.37 12.78 -5.53
CA ALA A 151 19.75 11.61 -4.91
C ALA A 151 19.91 10.35 -5.77
N GLY A 152 19.75 10.46 -7.10
CA GLY A 152 20.04 9.39 -8.05
C GLY A 152 21.49 8.93 -7.99
N ALA A 153 22.45 9.85 -8.04
CA ALA A 153 23.88 9.51 -7.96
C ALA A 153 24.23 8.81 -6.64
N GLN A 154 23.66 9.22 -5.50
CA GLN A 154 23.87 8.55 -4.22
C GLN A 154 23.23 7.14 -4.19
N ARG A 155 22.08 6.95 -4.84
CA ARG A 155 21.48 5.61 -5.03
C ARG A 155 22.38 4.73 -5.88
N ASP A 156 22.91 5.25 -6.99
CA ASP A 156 23.81 4.51 -7.89
C ASP A 156 25.07 4.05 -7.15
N VAL A 157 25.64 4.90 -6.28
CA VAL A 157 26.77 4.52 -5.41
C VAL A 157 26.37 3.40 -4.45
N ALA A 158 25.22 3.50 -3.80
CA ALA A 158 24.74 2.47 -2.88
C ALA A 158 24.50 1.12 -3.59
N LEU A 159 23.88 1.13 -4.77
CA LEU A 159 23.68 -0.06 -5.60
C LEU A 159 25.01 -0.69 -6.01
N GLY A 160 25.99 0.13 -6.41
CA GLY A 160 27.34 -0.34 -6.73
C GLY A 160 28.05 -0.99 -5.55
N GLU A 161 27.88 -0.48 -4.32
CA GLU A 161 28.42 -1.14 -3.12
C GLU A 161 27.72 -2.47 -2.81
N VAL A 162 26.41 -2.57 -3.05
CA VAL A 162 25.66 -3.83 -2.89
C VAL A 162 26.12 -4.85 -3.93
N ALA A 163 26.31 -4.44 -5.19
CA ALA A 163 26.72 -5.30 -6.28
C ALA A 163 28.11 -5.96 -6.07
N LYS A 164 28.99 -5.35 -5.28
CA LYS A 164 30.31 -5.94 -4.94
C LYS A 164 30.22 -7.21 -4.09
N ARG A 165 29.11 -7.39 -3.37
CA ARG A 165 28.92 -8.51 -2.42
C ARG A 165 27.74 -9.39 -2.80
N ALA A 166 26.73 -8.84 -3.46
CA ALA A 166 25.50 -9.53 -3.82
C ALA A 166 25.33 -9.63 -5.34
N GLY A 167 24.74 -10.73 -5.78
CA GLY A 167 24.32 -10.96 -7.16
C GLY A 167 22.81 -11.13 -7.26
N LEU A 168 22.32 -11.40 -8.47
CA LEU A 168 20.91 -11.59 -8.75
C LEU A 168 20.65 -12.97 -9.33
N PHE A 169 19.61 -13.65 -8.85
CA PHE A 169 19.03 -14.80 -9.53
C PHE A 169 17.85 -14.32 -10.37
N PHE A 170 17.88 -14.64 -11.65
CA PHE A 170 16.81 -14.32 -12.59
C PHE A 170 16.21 -15.61 -13.12
N PHE A 171 15.03 -15.97 -12.63
CA PHE A 171 14.28 -17.14 -13.07
C PHE A 171 13.40 -16.77 -14.27
N TYR A 172 13.54 -17.53 -15.35
CA TYR A 172 12.83 -17.26 -16.59
C TYR A 172 12.38 -18.55 -17.30
N ARG A 173 11.56 -18.37 -18.34
CA ARG A 173 11.25 -19.41 -19.34
C ARG A 173 11.40 -18.86 -20.75
N SER A 174 11.79 -19.70 -21.70
CA SER A 174 11.95 -19.34 -23.11
C SER A 174 10.63 -19.04 -23.82
N ASP A 175 9.50 -19.55 -23.33
CA ASP A 175 8.16 -19.34 -23.90
C ASP A 175 7.34 -18.24 -23.20
N CYS A 176 7.98 -17.45 -22.35
CA CYS A 176 7.37 -16.40 -21.54
C CYS A 176 7.64 -15.00 -22.13
N PRO A 177 6.64 -14.31 -22.74
CA PRO A 177 6.85 -13.00 -23.36
C PRO A 177 7.30 -11.92 -22.37
N TYR A 178 6.81 -11.98 -21.12
CA TYR A 178 7.22 -11.07 -20.06
C TYR A 178 8.69 -11.26 -19.67
N CYS A 179 9.19 -12.49 -19.73
CA CYS A 179 10.57 -12.80 -19.47
C CYS A 179 11.49 -12.22 -20.55
N HIS A 180 11.04 -12.25 -21.81
CA HIS A 180 11.75 -11.62 -22.93
C HIS A 180 11.81 -10.11 -22.78
N ALA A 181 10.72 -9.49 -22.32
CA ALA A 181 10.68 -8.05 -22.06
C ALA A 181 11.55 -7.64 -20.86
N GLN A 182 11.62 -8.47 -19.82
CA GLN A 182 12.37 -8.18 -18.60
C GLN A 182 13.88 -8.36 -18.77
N ALA A 183 14.31 -9.35 -19.57
CA ALA A 183 15.71 -9.71 -19.73
C ALA A 183 16.65 -8.52 -20.09
N PRO A 184 16.36 -7.70 -21.11
CA PRO A 184 17.22 -6.56 -21.44
C PRO A 184 17.25 -5.48 -20.36
N ILE A 185 16.19 -5.35 -19.54
CA ILE A 185 16.16 -4.41 -18.41
C ILE A 185 17.12 -4.87 -17.32
N ILE A 186 17.10 -6.17 -16.99
CA ILE A 186 18.01 -6.75 -15.99
C ILE A 186 19.46 -6.67 -16.49
N GLU A 187 19.71 -6.95 -17.77
CA GLU A 187 21.06 -6.83 -18.34
C GLU A 187 21.56 -5.38 -18.29
N PHE A 188 20.72 -4.41 -18.66
CA PHE A 188 21.06 -2.98 -18.54
C PHE A 188 21.37 -2.60 -17.09
N MET A 189 20.54 -3.01 -16.13
CA MET A 189 20.76 -2.75 -14.71
C MET A 189 22.08 -3.35 -14.22
N ALA A 190 22.33 -4.62 -14.56
CA ALA A 190 23.53 -5.34 -14.19
C ALA A 190 24.79 -4.67 -14.72
N LEU A 191 24.77 -4.20 -15.97
CA LEU A 191 25.90 -3.51 -16.59
C LEU A 191 26.15 -2.12 -15.96
N ASN A 192 25.11 -1.37 -15.62
CA ASN A 192 25.27 -0.02 -15.06
C ASN A 192 25.69 -0.02 -13.58
N TYR A 193 25.16 -0.96 -12.79
CA TYR A 193 25.42 -1.01 -11.35
C TYR A 193 26.45 -2.06 -10.94
N GLY A 194 26.84 -2.95 -11.86
CA GLY A 194 27.88 -3.97 -11.64
C GLY A 194 27.38 -5.26 -10.99
N PHE A 195 26.08 -5.56 -11.02
CA PHE A 195 25.55 -6.80 -10.48
C PHE A 195 25.93 -8.02 -11.33
N GLU A 196 26.36 -9.10 -10.69
CA GLU A 196 26.45 -10.40 -11.35
C GLU A 196 25.05 -11.04 -11.38
N VAL A 197 24.61 -11.46 -12.57
CA VAL A 197 23.29 -12.07 -12.77
C VAL A 197 23.44 -13.53 -13.18
N PHE A 198 22.84 -14.42 -12.40
CA PHE A 198 22.67 -15.83 -12.75
C PHE A 198 21.27 -16.06 -13.29
N ALA A 199 21.17 -16.14 -14.62
CA ALA A 199 19.94 -16.52 -15.27
C ALA A 199 19.69 -18.03 -15.11
N ILE A 200 18.49 -18.39 -14.66
CA ILE A 200 18.07 -19.76 -14.38
C ILE A 200 16.84 -20.08 -15.24
N ALA A 201 17.03 -20.97 -16.21
CA ALA A 201 16.00 -21.43 -17.11
C ALA A 201 15.15 -22.52 -16.45
N VAL A 202 13.90 -22.22 -16.14
CA VAL A 202 12.95 -23.18 -15.56
C VAL A 202 12.54 -24.26 -16.57
N ASP A 203 12.48 -23.90 -17.85
CA ASP A 203 12.24 -24.82 -18.97
C ASP A 203 13.53 -25.37 -19.61
N GLY A 204 14.69 -24.94 -19.10
CA GLY A 204 16.01 -25.39 -19.56
C GLY A 204 16.44 -24.89 -20.94
N LEU A 205 15.73 -23.91 -21.51
CA LEU A 205 16.00 -23.36 -22.84
C LEU A 205 16.57 -21.92 -22.76
N PRO A 206 17.36 -21.48 -23.75
CA PRO A 206 17.83 -20.10 -23.82
C PRO A 206 16.68 -19.13 -24.11
N LEU A 207 16.87 -17.85 -23.76
CA LEU A 207 16.00 -16.79 -24.25
C LEU A 207 16.17 -16.61 -25.77
N PRO A 208 15.08 -16.41 -26.53
CA PRO A 208 15.15 -16.28 -27.98
C PRO A 208 15.81 -14.96 -28.44
N GLY A 209 15.86 -13.93 -27.59
CA GLY A 209 16.55 -12.66 -27.86
C GLY A 209 18.07 -12.74 -27.72
N GLY A 210 18.60 -13.83 -27.15
CA GLY A 210 20.03 -14.04 -26.95
C GLY A 210 20.60 -13.41 -25.68
N GLU A 211 19.77 -12.78 -24.86
CA GLU A 211 20.14 -12.29 -23.53
C GLU A 211 20.54 -13.48 -22.62
N PHE A 212 21.51 -13.27 -21.75
CA PHE A 212 22.04 -14.29 -20.83
C PHE A 212 22.43 -15.62 -21.52
N PRO A 213 23.41 -15.62 -22.46
CA PRO A 213 23.83 -16.82 -23.17
C PRO A 213 24.42 -17.90 -22.24
N HIS A 214 24.88 -17.52 -21.06
CA HIS A 214 25.39 -18.40 -20.01
C HIS A 214 24.36 -18.62 -18.89
N TYR A 215 23.25 -19.25 -19.21
CA TYR A 215 22.22 -19.62 -18.24
C TYR A 215 22.50 -20.97 -17.56
N LYS A 216 21.90 -21.18 -16.40
CA LYS A 216 21.85 -22.46 -15.71
C LYS A 216 20.45 -23.07 -15.87
N VAL A 217 20.37 -24.39 -16.00
CA VAL A 217 19.08 -25.10 -15.98
C VAL A 217 18.62 -25.24 -14.53
N ASP A 218 17.35 -24.97 -14.26
CA ASP A 218 16.78 -25.19 -12.93
C ASP A 218 16.91 -26.68 -12.54
N SER A 219 17.49 -26.92 -11.38
CA SER A 219 17.64 -28.24 -10.77
C SER A 219 16.96 -28.32 -9.40
N GLY A 220 15.96 -27.47 -9.16
CA GLY A 220 15.22 -27.36 -7.89
C GLY A 220 15.42 -26.03 -7.16
N GLN A 221 16.17 -25.08 -7.73
CA GLN A 221 16.32 -23.75 -7.15
C GLN A 221 14.97 -23.03 -7.12
N ALA A 222 14.20 -23.10 -8.21
CA ALA A 222 12.90 -22.44 -8.31
C ALA A 222 11.92 -22.95 -7.24
N HIS A 223 11.88 -24.27 -7.03
CA HIS A 223 11.06 -24.87 -5.98
C HIS A 223 11.54 -24.48 -4.58
N SER A 224 12.86 -24.51 -4.32
CA SER A 224 13.42 -24.14 -3.02
C SER A 224 13.17 -22.67 -2.65
N LEU A 225 13.12 -21.77 -3.63
CA LEU A 225 12.86 -20.34 -3.44
C LEU A 225 11.37 -19.98 -3.58
N SER A 226 10.48 -20.97 -3.70
CA SER A 226 9.04 -20.77 -3.86
C SER A 226 8.71 -19.82 -5.03
N VAL A 227 9.39 -20.02 -6.16
CA VAL A 227 9.09 -19.31 -7.41
C VAL A 227 7.78 -19.85 -7.97
N THR A 228 6.73 -19.03 -7.93
CA THR A 228 5.39 -19.38 -8.43
C THR A 228 5.11 -18.77 -9.80
N THR A 229 5.77 -17.67 -10.14
CA THR A 229 5.55 -16.95 -11.40
C THR A 229 6.88 -16.45 -11.96
N VAL A 230 7.06 -16.54 -13.27
CA VAL A 230 8.21 -15.99 -13.99
C VAL A 230 7.78 -14.80 -14.87
N PRO A 231 8.63 -13.77 -15.07
CA PRO A 231 10.00 -13.64 -14.55
C PRO A 231 10.05 -13.45 -13.03
N ALA A 232 11.08 -13.95 -12.36
CA ALA A 232 11.29 -13.71 -10.93
C ALA A 232 12.74 -13.35 -10.63
N VAL A 233 12.93 -12.35 -9.76
CA VAL A 233 14.24 -11.81 -9.41
C VAL A 233 14.45 -11.90 -7.91
N PHE A 234 15.61 -12.43 -7.51
CA PHE A 234 16.05 -12.52 -6.12
C PHE A 234 17.43 -11.91 -5.97
N LEU A 235 17.64 -11.16 -4.91
CA LEU A 235 18.96 -10.72 -4.48
C LEU A 235 19.62 -11.84 -3.67
N VAL A 236 20.86 -12.14 -4.02
CA VAL A 236 21.65 -13.21 -3.40
C VAL A 236 22.91 -12.61 -2.82
N ASP A 237 22.99 -12.62 -1.49
CA ASP A 237 24.10 -12.12 -0.70
C ASP A 237 24.75 -13.32 0.03
N PRO A 238 25.89 -13.84 -0.48
CA PRO A 238 26.57 -14.99 0.11
C PRO A 238 26.98 -14.74 1.57
N PRO A 239 26.95 -15.77 2.43
CA PRO A 239 26.84 -17.19 2.08
C PRO A 239 25.41 -17.71 1.94
N ASN A 240 24.40 -17.14 2.62
CA ASN A 240 23.07 -17.76 2.75
C ASN A 240 21.88 -16.78 2.73
N VAL A 241 22.08 -15.49 2.42
CA VAL A 241 20.97 -14.52 2.39
C VAL A 241 20.42 -14.46 0.97
N ILE A 242 19.17 -14.87 0.80
CA ILE A 242 18.44 -14.75 -0.47
C ILE A 242 17.15 -13.99 -0.17
N THR A 243 16.96 -12.85 -0.82
CA THR A 243 15.80 -11.98 -0.61
C THR A 243 15.02 -11.82 -1.92
N PRO A 244 13.70 -12.08 -1.94
CA PRO A 244 12.90 -11.84 -3.13
C PRO A 244 12.84 -10.33 -3.42
N ILE A 245 13.15 -9.94 -4.66
CA ILE A 245 12.91 -8.59 -5.15
C ILE A 245 11.48 -8.51 -5.69
N GLY A 246 11.13 -9.45 -6.57
CA GLY A 246 9.77 -9.57 -7.06
C GLY A 246 9.57 -10.74 -8.03
N GLN A 247 8.31 -11.13 -8.20
CA GLN A 247 7.88 -12.12 -9.19
C GLN A 247 6.81 -11.47 -10.08
N GLY A 248 7.03 -11.47 -11.39
CA GLY A 248 6.29 -10.68 -12.37
C GLY A 248 7.20 -9.70 -13.11
N ALA A 249 6.71 -9.15 -14.22
CA ALA A 249 7.42 -8.10 -14.93
C ALA A 249 7.44 -6.81 -14.09
N MET A 250 8.61 -6.17 -14.02
CA MET A 250 8.90 -4.98 -13.23
C MET A 250 9.72 -3.99 -14.05
N SER A 251 9.50 -2.70 -13.81
CA SER A 251 10.31 -1.62 -14.36
C SER A 251 11.69 -1.57 -13.68
N LEU A 252 12.61 -0.80 -14.27
CA LEU A 252 13.95 -0.61 -13.69
C LEU A 252 13.91 0.02 -12.29
N ASP A 253 12.97 0.94 -12.05
CA ASP A 253 12.83 1.62 -10.75
C ASP A 253 12.22 0.72 -9.66
N GLU A 254 11.59 -0.39 -10.06
CA GLU A 254 11.00 -1.39 -9.15
C GLU A 254 11.99 -2.52 -8.80
N LEU A 255 13.09 -2.67 -9.56
CA LEU A 255 14.18 -3.63 -9.32
C LEU A 255 15.22 -3.09 -8.33
#